data_AF-A0A8J7DKT4-F1
#
_entry.id   AF-A0A8J7DKT4-F1
#
_cell.length_a   1.000
_cell.length_b   1.000
_cell.length_c   1.000
_cell.angle_alpha   90.00
_cell.angle_beta   90.00
_cell.angle_gamma   90.00
#
_symmetry.space_group_name_H-M   'P 1'
#
loop_
_entity.id
_entity.type
_entity.pdbx_description
1 polymer ?
#
loop_
_entity_poly.entity_id
_entity_poly.type
_entity_poly.pdbx_seq_one_letter_code
_entity_poly.pdbx_strand_id
1 'polypeptide(L)' 'MTTPQEVFEHLKQLEEVDTVQSAQYREEAQQVLADDTISLKWRRAIADRLNQANHDLALHTVTTDESY' A
#
# COMPACT_ATOMS: atom_id res chain seq x y z
N MET A 1 -3.80 -4.27 17.60
CA MET A 1 -4.45 -4.11 16.29
C MET A 1 -3.90 -2.84 15.68
N THR A 2 -3.40 -2.90 14.46
CA THR A 2 -3.00 -1.73 13.68
C THR A 2 -4.25 -0.91 13.33
N THR A 3 -4.20 0.38 13.59
CA THR A 3 -5.28 1.31 13.29
C THR A 3 -5.24 1.71 11.80
N PRO A 4 -6.36 2.15 11.21
CA PRO A 4 -6.36 2.65 9.83
C PRO A 4 -5.38 3.80 9.60
N GLN A 5 -5.12 4.61 10.62
CA GLN A 5 -4.13 5.68 10.56
C GLN A 5 -2.70 5.14 10.47
N GLU A 6 -2.33 4.16 11.30
CA GLU A 6 -1.01 3.53 11.25
C GLU A 6 -0.77 2.86 9.89
N VAL A 7 -1.77 2.14 9.37
CA VAL A 7 -1.70 1.53 8.03
C VAL A 7 -1.52 2.59 6.94
N PHE A 8 -2.19 3.74 7.04
CA PHE A 8 -2.00 4.82 6.09
C PHE A 8 -0.57 5.41 6.13
N GLU A 9 0.04 5.53 7.33
CA GLU A 9 1.43 5.97 7.45
C GLU A 9 2.42 4.92 6.92
N HIS A 10 2.19 3.63 7.18
CA HIS A 10 2.96 2.54 6.57
C HIS A 10 2.95 2.60 5.04
N LEU A 11 1.77 2.87 4.44
CA LEU A 11 1.66 3.01 2.99
C LEU A 11 2.45 4.20 2.42
N LYS A 12 2.78 5.23 3.21
CA LYS A 12 3.64 6.33 2.76
C LYS A 12 5.11 5.91 2.64
N GLN A 13 5.54 4.88 3.37
CA GLN A 13 6.93 4.43 3.46
C GLN A 13 7.26 3.30 2.48
N LEU A 14 6.32 2.88 1.62
CA LEU A 14 6.48 1.72 0.74
C LEU A 14 7.70 1.77 -0.18
N GLU A 15 8.17 2.98 -0.55
CA GLU A 15 9.34 3.19 -1.40
C GLU A 15 10.66 3.27 -0.61
N GLU A 16 10.58 3.44 0.71
CA GLU A 16 11.73 3.64 1.60
C GLU A 16 12.16 2.33 2.29
N VAL A 17 11.29 1.33 2.30
CA VAL A 17 11.50 0.04 2.97
C VAL A 17 11.83 -1.08 1.98
N ASP A 18 12.34 -2.19 2.49
CA ASP A 18 12.63 -3.35 1.65
C ASP A 18 11.37 -4.07 1.12
N THR A 19 11.56 -4.98 0.18
CA THR A 19 10.47 -5.71 -0.47
C THR A 19 9.59 -6.47 0.52
N VAL A 20 10.17 -7.09 1.55
CA VAL A 20 9.43 -7.90 2.53
C VAL A 20 8.55 -6.99 3.40
N GLN A 21 9.12 -5.92 3.93
CA GLN A 21 8.40 -4.95 4.75
C GLN A 21 7.29 -4.26 3.93
N SER A 22 7.58 -3.94 2.66
CA SER A 22 6.60 -3.35 1.76
C SER A 22 5.44 -4.32 1.46
N ALA A 23 5.69 -5.63 1.39
CA ALA A 23 4.64 -6.63 1.20
C ALA A 23 3.74 -6.73 2.43
N GLN A 24 4.33 -6.69 3.63
CA GLN A 24 3.58 -6.66 4.89
C GLN A 24 2.66 -5.44 4.98
N TYR A 25 3.14 -4.24 4.65
CA TYR A 25 2.31 -3.03 4.66
C TYR A 25 1.14 -3.10 3.66
N ARG A 26 1.33 -3.76 2.51
CA ARG A 26 0.24 -4.02 1.56
C ARG A 26 -0.78 -5.03 2.12
N GLU A 27 -0.34 -6.05 2.84
CA GLU A 27 -1.23 -6.99 3.51
C GLU A 27 -2.09 -6.31 4.59
N GLU A 28 -1.48 -5.48 5.44
CA GLU A 28 -2.19 -4.70 6.47
C GLU A 28 -3.26 -3.79 5.84
N ALA A 29 -2.95 -3.15 4.71
CA ALA A 29 -3.91 -2.37 3.96
C ALA A 29 -5.10 -3.20 3.46
N GLN A 30 -4.86 -4.39 2.92
CA GLN A 30 -5.93 -5.29 2.48
C GLN A 30 -6.84 -5.73 3.63
N GLN A 31 -6.27 -5.98 4.81
CA GLN A 31 -7.05 -6.31 6.02
C GLN A 31 -7.98 -5.16 6.41
N VAL A 32 -7.50 -3.92 6.42
CA VAL A 32 -8.33 -2.74 6.72
C VAL A 32 -9.41 -2.51 5.66
N LEU A 33 -9.14 -2.80 4.39
CA LEU A 33 -10.13 -2.68 3.30
C LEU A 33 -11.25 -3.73 3.39
N ALA A 34 -10.94 -4.91 3.91
CA ALA A 34 -11.88 -6.01 4.11
C ALA A 34 -12.76 -5.84 5.37
N ASP A 35 -12.37 -4.99 6.31
CA ASP A 35 -13.10 -4.74 7.56
C ASP A 35 -14.23 -3.72 7.36
N ASP A 36 -15.48 -4.17 7.50
CA ASP A 36 -16.68 -3.35 7.33
C ASP A 36 -16.98 -2.43 8.52
N THR A 37 -16.31 -2.64 9.66
CA THR A 37 -16.39 -1.78 10.84
C THR A 37 -15.56 -0.51 10.68
N ILE A 38 -14.61 -0.50 9.74
CA ILE A 38 -13.78 0.67 9.44
C ILE A 38 -14.56 1.69 8.61
N SER A 39 -14.46 2.94 9.03
CA SER A 39 -15.16 4.05 8.38
C SER A 39 -14.82 4.14 6.89
N LEU A 40 -15.84 4.46 6.08
CA LEU A 40 -15.68 4.60 4.64
C LEU A 40 -14.59 5.62 4.26
N LYS A 41 -14.41 6.67 5.07
CA LYS A 41 -13.36 7.67 4.88
C LYS A 41 -11.96 7.03 4.91
N TRP A 42 -11.69 6.18 5.90
CA TRP A 42 -10.41 5.51 6.01
C TRP A 42 -10.20 4.47 4.92
N ARG A 43 -11.20 3.64 4.63
CA ARG A 43 -11.10 2.66 3.55
C ARG A 43 -10.80 3.31 2.20
N ARG A 44 -11.43 4.45 1.88
CA ARG A 44 -11.12 5.22 0.67
C ARG A 44 -9.69 5.75 0.67
N ALA A 45 -9.26 6.41 1.73
CA ALA A 45 -7.90 6.96 1.81
C ALA A 45 -6.81 5.89 1.65
N ILE A 46 -7.01 4.71 2.25
CA ILE A 46 -6.10 3.58 2.14
C ILE A 46 -6.13 2.99 0.73
N ALA A 47 -7.32 2.80 0.13
CA ALA A 47 -7.45 2.29 -1.23
C ALA A 47 -6.77 3.21 -2.26
N ASP A 48 -6.96 4.52 -2.14
CA ASP A 48 -6.37 5.51 -3.05
C ASP A 48 -4.84 5.49 -2.97
N ARG A 49 -4.28 5.50 -1.75
CA ARG A 49 -2.82 5.46 -1.55
C ARG A 49 -2.22 4.12 -2.01
N LEU A 50 -2.88 3.01 -1.72
CA LEU A 50 -2.43 1.67 -2.13
C LEU A 50 -2.43 1.53 -3.65
N ASN A 51 -3.48 2.02 -4.33
CA ASN A 51 -3.55 2.03 -5.78
C ASN A 51 -2.45 2.87 -6.40
N GLN A 52 -2.17 4.07 -5.84
CA GLN A 52 -1.06 4.90 -6.29
C GLN A 52 0.27 4.15 -6.15
N ALA A 53 0.56 3.60 -4.97
CA ALA A 53 1.82 2.88 -4.73
C ALA A 53 2.01 1.65 -5.64
N ASN A 54 0.92 0.93 -5.94
CA ASN A 54 0.97 -0.20 -6.86
C ASN A 54 1.19 0.25 -8.31
N HIS A 55 0.62 1.38 -8.71
CA HIS A 55 0.87 1.97 -10.02
C HIS A 55 2.34 2.39 -10.17
N ASP A 56 2.90 3.05 -9.16
CA ASP A 56 4.30 3.47 -9.15
C ASP A 56 5.25 2.25 -9.21
N LEU A 57 4.98 1.20 -8.45
CA LEU A 57 5.73 -0.07 -8.50
C LEU A 57 5.69 -0.70 -9.90
N ALA A 58 4.52 -0.70 -10.55
CA ALA A 58 4.37 -1.25 -11.88
C ALA A 58 5.21 -0.47 -12.91
N LEU A 59 5.23 0.86 -12.82
CA LEU A 59 6.09 1.69 -13.67
C LEU A 59 7.57 1.35 -13.48
N HIS A 60 8.05 1.30 -12.24
CA HIS A 60 9.46 0.98 -11.95
C HIS A 60 9.88 -0.41 -12.42
N THR A 61 8.99 -1.40 -12.31
CA THR A 61 9.26 -2.76 -12.75
C THR A 61 9.38 -2.82 -14.28
N VAL A 62 8.47 -2.14 -15.00
CA VAL A 62 8.49 -2.10 -16.47
C VAL A 62 9.77 -1.43 -17.00
N THR A 63 10.24 -0.33 -16.40
CA THR A 63 11.48 0.33 -16.86
C THR A 63 12.74 -0.50 -16.65
N THR A 64 12.72 -1.45 -15.70
CA THR A 64 13.89 -2.29 -15.39
C THR A 64 14.03 -3.46 -16.36
N ASP A 65 12.92 -3.92 -16.97
CA ASP A 65 12.88 -5.06 -17.90
C ASP A 65 13.22 -4.69 -19.37
N GLU A 66 13.45 -3.40 -19.68
CA GLU A 66 13.71 -2.92 -21.05
C GLU A 66 15.21 -2.88 -21.45
N SER A 67 16.10 -3.52 -20.69
CA SER A 67 17.53 -3.62 -21.06
C SER A 67 17.79 -4.88 -21.89
N TYR A 68 17.80 -4.76 -23.24
CA TYR A 68 18.21 -5.81 -24.19
C TYR A 68 19.68 -5.69 -24.61
#